data_AF-A0A314UBK9-F1
#
_entry.id   AF-A0A314UBK9-F1
#
_cell.length_a   1.000
_cell.length_b   1.000
_cell.length_c   1.000
_cell.angle_alpha   90.00
_cell.angle_beta   90.00
_cell.angle_gamma   90.00
#
_symmetry.space_group_name_H-M   'P 1'
#
loop_
_entity.id
_entity.type
_entity.pdbx_description
1 polymer ?
#
loop_
_entity_poly.entity_id
_entity_poly.type
_entity_poly.pdbx_seq_one_letter_code
_entity_poly.pdbx_strand_id
1 'polypeptide(L)'
;MDDQEDIFNFAKDEYEMNESHDQVIGSTKNRKGFLFFKRNGKPVPVTFVKVDGVDGKDAASRAELIFFTTYGVSDEVVLRPQRPMFIKQKHFAKIPDDIEMRKGVWCICYDRFEPLKHWTEKVQSDEIVQYDDKVKLPIRTPDDCLQDFWRISIRNLIHCVRRIHDKAGLFHGGLHKRSNFVFVNKKLKVINIEGSLAGLSPPEQDERKKKDIMDLRKMLRGRLVSYSNRKFKNFDFS
;
A
#
# COMPACT_ATOMS: atom_id res chain seq x y z
N MET A 1 9.78 -5.82 -13.73
CA MET A 1 8.39 -5.33 -13.70
C MET A 1 8.15 -4.76 -12.33
N ASP A 2 8.34 -3.44 -12.27
CA ASP A 2 8.22 -2.59 -11.10
C ASP A 2 6.77 -2.12 -11.01
N ASP A 3 5.92 -2.89 -10.32
CA ASP A 3 4.48 -2.60 -10.27
C ASP A 3 4.11 -1.49 -9.28
N GLN A 4 4.97 -0.47 -9.11
CA GLN A 4 4.66 0.68 -8.25
C GLN A 4 5.56 1.90 -8.47
N GLU A 5 5.60 2.42 -9.69
CA GLU A 5 5.72 3.89 -9.87
C GLU A 5 4.47 4.63 -9.35
N ASP A 6 3.38 3.93 -8.99
CA ASP A 6 2.06 4.51 -8.70
C ASP A 6 1.83 5.00 -7.26
N ILE A 7 2.86 5.50 -6.59
CA ILE A 7 2.61 6.51 -5.55
C ILE A 7 2.68 7.84 -6.28
N PHE A 8 1.53 8.47 -6.44
CA PHE A 8 1.45 9.73 -7.17
C PHE A 8 2.32 10.81 -6.50
N ASN A 9 3.49 11.05 -7.08
CA ASN A 9 4.33 12.18 -6.76
C ASN A 9 3.74 13.41 -7.46
N PHE A 10 3.13 14.31 -6.70
CA PHE A 10 2.55 15.53 -7.25
C PHE A 10 3.65 16.48 -7.75
N ALA A 11 3.36 17.18 -8.85
CA ALA A 11 4.22 18.25 -9.35
C ALA A 11 4.33 19.42 -8.36
N LYS A 12 5.47 20.08 -8.39
CA LYS A 12 6.09 20.91 -7.35
C LYS A 12 5.31 22.17 -6.89
N ASP A 13 4.26 22.61 -7.58
CA ASP A 13 3.75 23.98 -7.39
C ASP A 13 2.27 24.04 -6.94
N GLU A 14 2.13 24.44 -5.67
CA GLU A 14 1.16 25.36 -5.05
C GLU A 14 -0.36 25.27 -5.32
N TYR A 15 -1.04 24.85 -4.24
CA TYR A 15 -2.16 25.48 -3.52
C TYR A 15 -3.49 25.89 -4.18
N GLU A 16 -3.58 26.24 -5.47
CA GLU A 16 -4.80 26.94 -5.95
C GLU A 16 -5.45 26.42 -7.23
N MET A 17 -4.94 25.36 -7.87
CA MET A 17 -5.43 24.98 -9.21
C MET A 17 -5.74 23.48 -9.39
N ASN A 18 -6.43 22.89 -8.42
CA ASN A 18 -6.94 21.52 -8.50
C ASN A 18 -8.47 21.54 -8.64
N GLU A 19 -9.00 21.00 -9.73
CA GLU A 19 -10.44 20.73 -9.88
C GLU A 19 -10.82 19.37 -9.29
N SER A 20 -10.38 19.12 -8.06
CA SER A 20 -11.05 18.12 -7.23
C SER A 20 -12.15 18.82 -6.45
N HIS A 21 -13.28 18.13 -6.23
CA HIS A 21 -14.34 18.60 -5.31
C HIS A 21 -13.82 18.93 -3.89
N ASP A 22 -12.58 18.55 -3.60
CA ASP A 22 -11.91 18.65 -2.32
C ASP A 22 -10.52 19.30 -2.42
N GLN A 23 -10.16 20.18 -1.47
CA GLN A 23 -8.84 20.83 -1.44
C GLN A 23 -7.70 19.84 -1.13
N VAL A 24 -6.88 19.52 -2.13
CA VAL A 24 -5.61 18.79 -1.97
C VAL A 24 -4.45 19.79 -2.06
N ILE A 25 -3.57 19.79 -1.06
CA ILE A 25 -2.47 20.75 -0.94
C ILE A 25 -1.13 20.04 -1.07
N GLY A 26 -0.28 20.48 -2.00
CA GLY A 26 1.12 20.09 -2.05
C GLY A 26 2.00 20.97 -1.15
N SER A 27 3.02 20.41 -0.49
CA SER A 27 4.09 21.20 0.16
C SER A 27 5.50 20.71 -0.22
N THR A 28 6.42 21.69 -0.27
CA THR A 28 7.64 21.73 -1.11
C THR A 28 8.96 21.58 -0.36
N LYS A 29 9.00 20.82 0.75
CA LYS A 29 10.26 20.77 1.53
C LYS A 29 11.38 19.90 0.94
N ASN A 30 11.14 19.08 -0.07
CA ASN A 30 12.17 18.32 -0.80
C ASN A 30 11.65 18.00 -2.21
N ARG A 31 12.49 17.63 -3.18
CA ARG A 31 12.11 17.27 -4.58
C ARG A 31 11.07 16.12 -4.73
N LYS A 32 10.47 15.66 -3.63
CA LYS A 32 9.32 14.77 -3.50
C LYS A 32 8.22 15.56 -2.75
N GLY A 33 7.20 16.04 -3.46
CA GLY A 33 6.10 16.78 -2.85
C GLY A 33 5.28 15.88 -1.90
N PHE A 34 4.79 16.43 -0.80
CA PHE A 34 3.83 15.75 0.07
C PHE A 34 2.44 16.31 -0.17
N LEU A 35 1.45 15.43 -0.32
CA LEU A 35 0.06 15.84 -0.41
C LEU A 35 -0.57 15.84 0.99
N PHE A 36 -1.33 16.89 1.26
CA PHE A 36 -2.07 17.11 2.48
C PHE A 36 -3.54 17.32 2.15
N PHE A 37 -4.40 16.79 3.01
CA PHE A 37 -5.80 17.17 3.03
C PHE A 37 -6.01 18.26 4.07
N LYS A 38 -6.83 19.29 3.76
CA LYS A 38 -7.29 20.25 4.78
C LYS A 38 -8.51 19.68 5.48
N ARG A 39 -8.36 19.22 6.72
CA ARG A 39 -9.48 18.82 7.59
C ARG A 39 -9.64 19.87 8.69
N ASN A 40 -10.80 20.53 8.76
CA ASN A 40 -11.07 21.60 9.71
C ASN A 40 -9.99 22.72 9.69
N GLY A 41 -9.53 23.09 8.50
CA GLY A 41 -8.47 24.09 8.31
C GLY A 41 -7.04 23.61 8.62
N LYS A 42 -6.84 22.39 9.12
CA LYS A 42 -5.50 21.84 9.43
C LYS A 42 -5.02 20.86 8.36
N PRO A 43 -3.75 20.91 7.95
CA PRO A 43 -3.18 19.95 7.01
C PRO A 43 -3.00 18.58 7.69
N VAL A 44 -3.54 17.53 7.06
CA VAL A 44 -3.38 16.12 7.47
C VAL A 44 -2.54 15.42 6.40
N PRO A 45 -1.42 14.75 6.77
CA PRO A 45 -0.59 14.06 5.80
C PRO A 45 -1.32 12.81 5.27
N VAL A 46 -1.40 12.67 3.95
CA VAL A 46 -2.14 11.58 3.29
C VAL A 46 -1.29 10.92 2.20
N THR A 47 -1.71 9.72 1.80
CA THR A 47 -1.15 9.00 0.65
C THR A 47 -2.29 8.64 -0.31
N PHE A 48 -2.07 8.90 -1.60
CA PHE A 48 -3.02 8.54 -2.66
C PHE A 48 -2.51 7.33 -3.40
N VAL A 49 -3.39 6.33 -3.51
CA VAL A 49 -3.12 5.10 -4.26
C VAL A 49 -3.97 5.10 -5.50
N LYS A 50 -3.33 5.07 -6.67
CA LYS A 50 -4.02 5.02 -7.97
C LYS A 50 -4.92 3.78 -8.06
N VAL A 51 -6.06 3.93 -8.71
CA VAL A 51 -6.95 2.83 -9.08
C VAL A 51 -7.18 2.87 -10.58
N ASP A 52 -6.79 1.79 -11.26
CA ASP A 52 -7.07 1.59 -12.68
C ASP A 52 -8.35 0.75 -12.88
N GLY A 53 -9.00 0.90 -14.03
CA GLY A 53 -10.06 -0.02 -14.44
C GLY A 53 -9.49 -1.42 -14.74
N VAL A 54 -10.23 -2.47 -14.38
CA VAL A 54 -9.82 -3.88 -14.59
C VAL A 54 -11.06 -4.72 -14.90
N ASP A 55 -10.94 -5.65 -15.85
CA ASP A 55 -11.98 -6.64 -16.20
C ASP A 55 -13.38 -6.02 -16.44
N GLY A 56 -13.44 -4.95 -17.24
CA GLY A 56 -14.69 -4.27 -17.59
C GLY A 56 -15.28 -3.37 -16.49
N LYS A 57 -14.65 -3.29 -15.31
CA LYS A 57 -14.99 -2.30 -14.28
C LYS A 57 -14.15 -1.04 -14.47
N ASP A 58 -14.81 0.10 -14.58
CA ASP A 58 -14.12 1.39 -14.68
C ASP A 58 -13.43 1.76 -13.35
N ALA A 59 -12.49 2.71 -13.43
CA ALA A 59 -11.66 3.11 -12.29
C ALA A 59 -12.46 3.73 -11.14
N ALA A 60 -13.56 4.45 -11.42
CA ALA A 60 -14.40 5.07 -10.40
C ALA A 60 -15.14 3.99 -9.60
N SER A 61 -15.84 3.10 -10.30
CA SER A 61 -16.57 1.99 -9.70
C SER A 61 -15.66 1.06 -8.90
N ARG A 62 -14.43 0.83 -9.37
CA ARG A 62 -13.44 0.05 -8.63
C ARG A 62 -12.93 0.78 -7.38
N ALA A 63 -12.72 2.10 -7.47
CA ALA A 63 -12.30 2.89 -6.32
C ALA A 63 -13.38 2.90 -5.22
N GLU A 64 -14.64 3.09 -5.58
CA GLU A 64 -15.76 3.01 -4.63
C GLU A 64 -15.87 1.62 -3.99
N LEU A 65 -15.77 0.56 -4.78
CA LEU A 65 -15.77 -0.80 -4.28
C LEU A 65 -14.68 -0.99 -3.22
N ILE A 66 -13.42 -0.66 -3.56
CA ILE A 66 -12.27 -0.77 -2.66
C ILE A 66 -12.50 0.03 -1.39
N PHE A 67 -13.05 1.24 -1.52
CA PHE A 67 -13.36 2.09 -0.37
C PHE A 67 -14.31 1.38 0.59
N PHE A 68 -15.48 0.95 0.12
CA PHE A 68 -16.51 0.36 0.98
C PHE A 68 -16.08 -0.98 1.58
N THR A 69 -15.47 -1.86 0.79
CA THR A 69 -14.98 -3.16 1.28
C THR A 69 -13.88 -2.99 2.32
N THR A 70 -12.91 -2.10 2.08
CA THR A 70 -11.79 -1.89 3.01
C THR A 70 -12.24 -1.13 4.26
N TYR A 71 -13.14 -0.16 4.13
CA TYR A 71 -13.68 0.59 5.25
C TYR A 71 -14.46 -0.31 6.22
N GLY A 72 -15.20 -1.29 5.70
CA GLY A 72 -15.98 -2.25 6.49
C GLY A 72 -15.16 -3.23 7.33
N VAL A 73 -13.84 -3.32 7.11
CA VAL A 73 -12.95 -4.21 7.89
C VAL A 73 -12.37 -3.47 9.09
N SER A 74 -12.07 -4.21 10.18
CA SER A 74 -11.40 -3.67 11.37
C SER A 74 -10.07 -2.98 11.01
N ASP A 75 -9.85 -1.80 11.58
CA ASP A 75 -8.63 -1.01 11.42
C ASP A 75 -7.40 -1.61 12.10
N GLU A 76 -7.57 -2.59 13.00
CA GLU A 76 -6.45 -3.41 13.50
C GLU A 76 -5.76 -4.19 12.38
N VAL A 77 -6.54 -4.51 11.35
CA VAL A 77 -6.24 -5.52 10.33
C VAL A 77 -5.84 -4.87 9.02
N VAL A 78 -6.55 -3.81 8.63
CA VAL A 78 -6.32 -3.05 7.40
C VAL A 78 -6.01 -1.60 7.72
N LEU A 79 -5.35 -0.90 6.79
CA LEU A 79 -5.37 0.56 6.83
C LEU A 79 -6.68 1.01 6.17
N ARG A 80 -7.57 1.63 6.95
CA ARG A 80 -8.85 2.10 6.42
C ARG A 80 -8.64 3.28 5.47
N PRO A 81 -9.31 3.28 4.31
CA PRO A 81 -9.31 4.43 3.44
C PRO A 81 -10.13 5.56 4.07
N GLN A 82 -9.74 6.79 3.80
CA GLN A 82 -10.53 7.97 4.16
C GLN A 82 -11.67 8.16 3.17
N ARG A 83 -11.40 8.04 1.86
CA ARG A 83 -12.39 8.17 0.76
C ARG A 83 -11.78 7.86 -0.61
N PRO A 84 -12.61 7.52 -1.62
CA PRO A 84 -12.20 7.54 -3.02
C PRO A 84 -12.19 8.99 -3.52
N MET A 85 -11.31 9.30 -4.47
CA MET A 85 -11.16 10.64 -5.03
C MET A 85 -10.76 10.60 -6.50
N PHE A 86 -11.32 11.54 -7.28
CA PHE A 86 -10.80 11.89 -8.59
C PHE A 86 -9.82 13.05 -8.46
N ILE A 87 -8.63 12.91 -9.04
CA ILE A 87 -7.55 13.90 -9.00
C ILE A 87 -7.20 14.29 -10.42
N LYS A 88 -7.25 15.58 -10.74
CA LYS A 88 -6.92 16.10 -12.08
C LYS A 88 -6.14 17.40 -11.96
N GLN A 89 -4.93 17.43 -12.48
CA GLN A 89 -4.10 18.62 -12.51
C GLN A 89 -4.42 19.44 -13.76
N LYS A 90 -4.99 20.64 -13.60
CA LYS A 90 -5.46 21.46 -14.72
C LYS A 90 -4.42 22.43 -15.30
N HIS A 91 -3.43 22.85 -14.52
CA HIS A 91 -2.61 24.02 -14.87
C HIS A 91 -1.11 23.82 -14.65
N PHE A 92 -0.46 23.11 -15.58
CA PHE A 92 0.99 23.13 -15.72
C PHE A 92 1.38 23.28 -17.18
N ALA A 93 1.78 24.49 -17.60
CA ALA A 93 2.28 24.75 -18.95
C ALA A 93 3.49 23.87 -19.34
N LYS A 94 4.16 23.25 -18.37
CA LYS A 94 5.35 22.40 -18.55
C LYS A 94 5.06 20.90 -18.58
N ILE A 95 3.85 20.46 -18.27
CA ILE A 95 3.49 19.04 -18.30
C ILE A 95 2.82 18.76 -19.64
N PRO A 96 3.29 17.81 -20.47
CA PRO A 96 2.64 17.44 -21.73
C PRO A 96 1.17 17.01 -21.56
N ASP A 97 0.33 17.27 -22.57
CA ASP A 97 -1.12 17.00 -22.55
C ASP A 97 -1.49 15.50 -22.42
N ASP A 98 -0.57 14.63 -22.82
CA ASP A 98 -0.72 13.19 -22.79
C ASP A 98 -0.49 12.57 -21.39
N ILE A 99 0.07 13.33 -20.45
CA ILE A 99 0.29 12.89 -19.07
C ILE A 99 -1.05 12.63 -18.37
N GLU A 100 -1.15 11.46 -17.78
CA GLU A 100 -2.37 10.94 -17.16
C GLU A 100 -3.00 11.88 -16.13
N MET A 101 -2.18 12.62 -15.37
CA MET A 101 -2.63 13.63 -14.40
C MET A 101 -3.47 14.76 -15.03
N ARG A 102 -3.24 15.11 -16.30
CA ARG A 102 -4.07 16.11 -17.01
C ARG A 102 -5.42 15.54 -17.43
N LYS A 103 -5.48 14.24 -17.72
CA LYS A 103 -6.74 13.53 -18.04
C LYS A 103 -7.55 13.27 -16.77
N GLY A 104 -6.85 13.11 -15.65
CA GLY A 104 -7.40 12.88 -14.32
C GLY A 104 -7.49 11.40 -13.99
N VAL A 105 -7.30 11.09 -12.72
CA VAL A 105 -7.10 9.73 -12.21
C VAL A 105 -7.95 9.49 -10.97
N TRP A 106 -8.47 8.27 -10.85
CA TRP A 106 -9.13 7.83 -9.62
C TRP A 106 -8.10 7.28 -8.64
N CYS A 107 -8.26 7.62 -7.37
CA CYS A 107 -7.37 7.24 -6.30
C CYS A 107 -8.18 6.89 -5.04
N ILE A 108 -7.58 6.09 -4.16
CA ILE A 108 -8.01 5.96 -2.77
C ILE A 108 -7.09 6.80 -1.89
N CYS A 109 -7.69 7.65 -1.06
CA CYS A 109 -6.98 8.45 -0.07
C CYS A 109 -6.85 7.67 1.24
N TYR A 110 -5.63 7.58 1.77
CA TYR A 110 -5.31 6.95 3.04
C TYR A 110 -4.56 7.94 3.96
N ASP A 111 -4.56 7.67 5.26
CA ASP A 111 -3.56 8.25 6.15
C ASP A 111 -2.16 7.94 5.62
N ARG A 112 -1.20 8.86 5.83
CA ARG A 112 0.17 8.66 5.39
C ARG A 112 0.73 7.34 5.91
N PHE A 113 1.25 6.54 4.98
CA PHE A 113 1.89 5.27 5.26
C PHE A 113 3.23 5.14 4.53
N GLU A 114 4.02 4.15 4.92
CA GLU A 114 5.20 3.75 4.16
C GLU A 114 4.95 2.42 3.45
N PRO A 115 5.02 2.33 2.12
CA PRO A 115 4.88 1.06 1.41
C PRO A 115 5.96 0.07 1.82
N LEU A 116 5.60 -1.23 1.93
CA LEU A 116 6.56 -2.29 2.26
C LEU A 116 7.75 -2.30 1.31
N LYS A 117 7.54 -2.04 0.02
CA LYS A 117 8.61 -1.96 -1.01
C LYS A 117 9.64 -0.89 -0.63
N HIS A 118 9.20 0.35 -0.44
CA HIS A 118 10.08 1.48 -0.10
C HIS A 118 10.78 1.29 1.23
N TRP A 119 10.06 0.82 2.25
CA TRP A 119 10.68 0.51 3.54
C TRP A 119 11.81 -0.53 3.35
N THR A 120 11.54 -1.60 2.60
CA THR A 120 12.53 -2.66 2.36
C THR A 120 13.76 -2.13 1.62
N GLU A 121 13.59 -1.24 0.65
CA GLU A 121 14.67 -0.59 -0.10
C GLU A 121 15.52 0.31 0.80
N LYS A 122 14.90 1.16 1.63
CA LYS A 122 15.63 2.06 2.55
C LYS A 122 16.52 1.32 3.54
N VAL A 123 16.01 0.21 4.11
CA VAL A 123 16.81 -0.55 5.07
C VAL A 123 17.94 -1.31 4.37
N GLN A 124 17.88 -1.51 3.05
CA GLN A 124 18.94 -2.13 2.25
C GLN A 124 20.00 -1.15 1.76
N SER A 125 19.62 0.11 1.52
CA SER A 125 20.50 1.12 0.95
C SER A 125 21.44 1.79 1.96
N ASP A 126 21.53 1.26 3.20
CA ASP A 126 22.31 1.82 4.31
C ASP A 126 22.04 3.32 4.55
N GLU A 127 20.87 3.83 4.12
CA GLU A 127 20.39 5.15 4.50
C GLU A 127 20.31 5.24 6.03
N ILE A 128 20.34 6.46 6.60
CA ILE A 128 20.15 6.66 8.04
C ILE A 128 18.70 6.33 8.39
N VAL A 129 18.43 5.04 8.60
CA VAL A 129 17.16 4.54 9.13
C VAL A 129 17.22 4.63 10.65
N GLN A 130 16.09 4.95 11.29
CA GLN A 130 16.01 4.96 12.75
C GLN A 130 16.45 3.60 13.32
N TYR A 131 17.11 3.59 14.48
CA TYR A 131 17.65 2.38 15.10
C TYR A 131 16.60 1.25 15.22
N ASP A 132 15.37 1.61 15.59
CA ASP A 132 14.22 0.70 15.67
C ASP A 132 13.81 0.03 14.35
N ASP A 133 14.13 0.65 13.22
CA ASP A 133 13.91 0.06 11.89
C ASP A 133 15.11 -0.75 11.43
N LYS A 134 16.33 -0.39 11.86
CA LYS A 134 17.54 -1.18 11.63
C LYS A 134 17.45 -2.56 12.28
N VAL A 135 16.96 -2.66 13.52
CA VAL A 135 16.82 -3.95 14.23
C VAL A 135 15.78 -4.90 13.62
N LYS A 136 14.94 -4.42 12.69
CA LYS A 136 14.03 -5.28 11.91
C LYS A 136 14.76 -6.04 10.80
N LEU A 137 16.03 -5.71 10.54
CA LEU A 137 16.96 -6.50 9.72
C LEU A 137 18.16 -6.91 10.59
N PRO A 138 18.67 -8.16 10.48
CA PRO A 138 18.33 -9.20 9.50
C PRO A 138 16.95 -9.83 9.74
N ILE A 139 16.26 -10.28 8.68
CA ILE A 139 14.93 -10.93 8.80
C ILE A 139 15.01 -12.23 9.61
N ARG A 140 16.18 -12.87 9.53
CA ARG A 140 16.51 -14.06 10.31
C ARG A 140 17.52 -13.74 11.41
N THR A 141 17.43 -14.46 12.52
CA THR A 141 18.47 -14.52 13.55
C THR A 141 19.68 -15.29 13.02
N PRO A 142 20.84 -15.24 13.70
CA PRO A 142 22.01 -16.07 13.37
C PRO A 142 21.70 -17.57 13.31
N ASP A 143 20.74 -18.04 14.13
CA ASP A 143 20.28 -19.44 14.18
C ASP A 143 19.25 -19.78 13.09
N ASP A 144 19.20 -18.99 12.00
CA ASP A 144 18.28 -19.14 10.87
C ASP A 144 16.77 -19.07 11.23
N CYS A 145 16.41 -18.59 12.41
CA CYS A 145 15.02 -18.39 12.81
C CYS A 145 14.49 -17.02 12.35
N LEU A 146 13.18 -16.84 12.17
CA LEU A 146 12.63 -15.50 11.90
C LEU A 146 12.77 -14.61 13.13
N GLN A 147 13.20 -13.36 12.95
CA GLN A 147 13.15 -12.34 14.01
C GLN A 147 11.72 -12.17 14.52
N ASP A 148 11.60 -11.84 15.81
CA ASP A 148 10.31 -11.70 16.49
C ASP A 148 9.37 -10.72 15.79
N PHE A 149 9.89 -9.59 15.30
CA PHE A 149 9.12 -8.63 14.53
C PHE A 149 8.42 -9.27 13.32
N TRP A 150 9.17 -10.05 12.52
CA TRP A 150 8.64 -10.70 11.32
C TRP A 150 7.73 -11.87 11.66
N ARG A 151 8.07 -12.64 12.69
CA ARG A 151 7.21 -13.70 13.22
C ARG A 151 5.85 -13.15 13.63
N ILE A 152 5.83 -12.04 14.37
CA ILE A 152 4.60 -11.36 14.80
C ILE A 152 3.86 -10.77 13.60
N SER A 153 4.57 -10.09 12.69
CA SER A 153 3.96 -9.45 11.52
C SER A 153 3.31 -10.46 10.58
N ILE A 154 3.98 -11.58 10.28
CA ILE A 154 3.45 -12.65 9.44
C ILE A 154 2.25 -13.31 10.11
N ARG A 155 2.34 -13.60 11.43
CA ARG A 155 1.20 -14.12 12.19
C ARG A 155 -0.01 -13.19 12.09
N ASN A 156 0.21 -11.88 12.26
CA ASN A 156 -0.85 -10.89 12.17
C ASN A 156 -1.44 -10.80 10.75
N LEU A 157 -0.62 -10.90 9.70
CA LEU A 157 -1.10 -10.98 8.31
C LEU A 157 -1.96 -12.21 8.04
N ILE A 158 -1.59 -13.38 8.58
CA ILE A 158 -2.40 -14.60 8.43
C ILE A 158 -3.75 -14.43 9.14
N HIS A 159 -3.76 -13.90 10.37
CA HIS A 159 -5.00 -13.60 11.08
C HIS A 159 -5.84 -12.53 10.37
N CYS A 160 -5.18 -11.56 9.74
CA CYS A 160 -5.81 -10.53 8.93
C CYS A 160 -6.60 -11.14 7.78
N VAL A 161 -5.95 -11.96 6.95
CA VAL A 161 -6.61 -12.61 5.81
C VAL A 161 -7.78 -13.49 6.27
N ARG A 162 -7.61 -14.25 7.36
CA ARG A 162 -8.71 -15.03 7.95
C ARG A 162 -9.87 -14.15 8.40
N ARG A 163 -9.61 -12.99 9.02
CA ARG A 163 -10.68 -12.06 9.42
C ARG A 163 -11.42 -11.47 8.21
N ILE A 164 -10.70 -11.12 7.15
CA ILE A 164 -11.30 -10.66 5.88
C ILE A 164 -12.25 -11.74 5.34
N HIS A 165 -11.81 -13.00 5.32
CA HIS A 165 -12.61 -14.13 4.83
C HIS A 165 -13.80 -14.47 5.73
N ASP A 166 -13.56 -14.73 7.00
CA ASP A 166 -14.52 -15.40 7.89
C ASP A 166 -15.43 -14.40 8.63
N LYS A 167 -14.95 -13.17 8.87
CA LYS A 167 -15.69 -12.16 9.63
C LYS A 167 -16.30 -11.09 8.74
N ALA A 168 -15.59 -10.66 7.71
CA ALA A 168 -16.12 -9.66 6.78
C ALA A 168 -16.86 -10.28 5.59
N GLY A 169 -16.69 -11.59 5.31
CA GLY A 169 -17.27 -12.21 4.12
C GLY A 169 -16.68 -11.64 2.83
N LEU A 170 -15.42 -11.23 2.86
CA LEU A 170 -14.71 -10.59 1.75
C LEU A 170 -13.52 -11.44 1.30
N PHE A 171 -12.93 -11.08 0.16
CA PHE A 171 -11.61 -11.57 -0.24
C PHE A 171 -10.77 -10.38 -0.72
N HIS A 172 -9.46 -10.45 -0.56
CA HIS A 172 -8.59 -9.35 -0.93
C HIS A 172 -8.39 -9.26 -2.44
N GLY A 173 -8.07 -10.37 -3.12
CA GLY A 173 -7.94 -10.41 -4.59
C GLY A 173 -6.61 -9.87 -5.15
N GLY A 174 -5.75 -9.29 -4.31
CA GLY A 174 -4.55 -8.58 -4.72
C GLY A 174 -3.31 -8.84 -3.86
N LEU A 175 -3.29 -9.89 -3.03
CA LEU A 175 -2.20 -10.13 -2.07
C LEU A 175 -0.86 -10.53 -2.72
N HIS A 176 -0.84 -10.84 -4.01
CA HIS A 176 0.41 -11.05 -4.75
C HIS A 176 1.16 -9.73 -4.98
N LYS A 177 0.47 -8.58 -4.93
CA LYS A 177 1.05 -7.26 -5.16
C LYS A 177 1.58 -6.69 -3.85
N ARG A 178 2.88 -6.39 -3.82
CA ARG A 178 3.55 -5.76 -2.66
C ARG A 178 3.00 -4.38 -2.32
N SER A 179 2.43 -3.72 -3.32
CA SER A 179 1.73 -2.44 -3.22
C SER A 179 0.62 -2.43 -2.19
N ASN A 180 0.02 -3.59 -1.93
CA ASN A 180 -1.07 -3.75 -0.98
C ASN A 180 -0.60 -3.95 0.46
N PHE A 181 0.71 -3.91 0.73
CA PHE A 181 1.28 -4.05 2.07
C PHE A 181 1.97 -2.76 2.49
N VAL A 182 1.57 -2.22 3.62
CA VAL A 182 2.00 -0.89 4.09
C VAL A 182 2.37 -0.91 5.57
N PHE A 183 3.36 -0.10 5.94
CA PHE A 183 3.73 0.17 7.32
C PHE A 183 3.03 1.43 7.82
N VAL A 184 2.33 1.27 8.94
CA VAL A 184 1.70 2.36 9.70
C VAL A 184 2.01 2.13 11.18
N ASN A 185 2.58 3.12 11.86
CA ASN A 185 2.93 3.05 13.28
C ASN A 185 3.67 1.75 13.65
N LYS A 186 4.72 1.40 12.87
CA LYS A 186 5.54 0.19 13.02
C LYS A 186 4.79 -1.14 12.82
N LYS A 187 3.54 -1.15 12.35
CA LYS A 187 2.77 -2.36 12.05
C LYS A 187 2.57 -2.53 10.55
N LEU A 188 2.73 -3.77 10.08
CA LEU A 188 2.41 -4.14 8.71
C LEU A 188 0.89 -4.34 8.58
N LYS A 189 0.28 -3.67 7.62
CA LYS A 189 -1.15 -3.72 7.31
C LYS A 189 -1.37 -3.97 5.82
N VAL A 190 -2.59 -4.38 5.47
CA VAL A 190 -3.01 -4.48 4.06
C VAL A 190 -3.97 -3.34 3.69
N ILE A 191 -4.03 -3.03 2.39
CA ILE A 191 -4.95 -2.06 1.77
C ILE A 191 -5.59 -2.67 0.51
N ASN A 192 -6.59 -2.00 -0.04
CA ASN A 192 -7.23 -2.36 -1.31
C ASN A 192 -7.90 -3.75 -1.32
N ILE A 193 -8.88 -3.99 -0.45
CA ILE A 193 -9.71 -5.21 -0.53
C ILE A 193 -10.60 -5.11 -1.77
N GLU A 194 -10.51 -6.06 -2.69
CA GLU A 194 -11.10 -5.92 -4.03
C GLU A 194 -12.45 -6.62 -4.23
N GLY A 195 -12.93 -7.42 -3.27
CA GLY A 195 -14.15 -8.18 -3.53
C GLY A 195 -14.88 -8.73 -2.31
N SER A 196 -16.12 -9.15 -2.59
CA SER A 196 -17.04 -9.77 -1.65
C SER A 196 -17.24 -11.24 -1.99
N LEU A 197 -17.36 -12.08 -0.98
CA LEU A 197 -17.75 -13.48 -1.12
C LEU A 197 -19.27 -13.65 -1.21
N ALA A 198 -20.03 -12.61 -0.85
CA ALA A 198 -21.49 -12.65 -0.92
C ALA A 198 -21.96 -12.85 -2.37
N GLY A 199 -22.95 -13.73 -2.56
CA GLY A 199 -23.51 -14.05 -3.87
C GLY A 199 -22.69 -15.05 -4.69
N LEU A 200 -21.50 -15.46 -4.24
CA LEU A 200 -20.73 -16.53 -4.86
C LEU A 200 -21.18 -17.91 -4.34
N SER A 201 -21.10 -18.93 -5.19
CA SER A 201 -21.29 -20.31 -4.77
C SER A 201 -20.16 -20.76 -3.82
N PRO A 202 -20.39 -21.77 -2.94
CA PRO A 202 -19.36 -22.23 -2.02
C PRO A 202 -18.01 -22.62 -2.70
N PRO A 203 -18.00 -23.33 -3.85
CA PRO A 203 -16.74 -23.62 -4.55
C PRO A 203 -15.99 -22.36 -5.00
N GLU A 204 -16.71 -21.35 -5.49
CA GLU A 204 -16.09 -20.07 -5.90
C GLU A 204 -15.56 -19.29 -4.69
N GLN A 205 -16.27 -19.30 -3.56
CA GLN A 205 -15.77 -18.70 -2.32
C GLN A 205 -14.45 -19.34 -1.89
N ASP A 206 -14.39 -20.68 -1.89
CA ASP A 206 -13.19 -21.43 -1.54
C ASP A 206 -12.03 -21.16 -2.50
N GLU A 207 -12.30 -21.07 -3.81
CA GLU A 207 -11.33 -20.68 -4.83
C GLU A 207 -10.72 -19.30 -4.53
N ARG A 208 -11.56 -18.29 -4.23
CA ARG A 208 -11.10 -16.93 -3.90
C ARG A 208 -10.28 -16.89 -2.61
N LYS A 209 -10.73 -17.57 -1.56
CA LYS A 209 -9.99 -17.68 -0.29
C LYS A 209 -8.64 -18.37 -0.48
N LYS A 210 -8.63 -19.49 -1.21
CA LYS A 210 -7.40 -20.25 -1.51
C LYS A 210 -6.41 -19.39 -2.30
N LYS A 211 -6.90 -18.63 -3.29
CA LYS A 211 -6.07 -17.71 -4.09
C LYS A 211 -5.39 -16.66 -3.21
N ASP A 212 -6.12 -16.03 -2.29
CA ASP A 212 -5.54 -15.06 -1.34
C ASP A 212 -4.41 -15.66 -0.49
N ILE A 213 -4.60 -16.88 0.02
CA ILE A 213 -3.58 -17.57 0.83
C ILE A 213 -2.35 -17.93 -0.02
N MET A 214 -2.55 -18.40 -1.27
CA MET A 214 -1.45 -18.68 -2.19
C MET A 214 -0.67 -17.41 -2.55
N ASP A 215 -1.39 -16.32 -2.81
CA ASP A 215 -0.83 -15.00 -3.12
C ASP A 215 0.01 -14.46 -1.96
N LEU A 216 -0.52 -14.52 -0.73
CA LEU A 216 0.22 -14.15 0.48
C LEU A 216 1.49 -15.01 0.61
N ARG A 217 1.37 -16.34 0.46
CA ARG A 217 2.52 -17.26 0.53
C ARG A 217 3.57 -16.94 -0.55
N LYS A 218 3.16 -16.55 -1.75
CA LYS A 218 4.06 -16.16 -2.85
C LYS A 218 4.78 -14.86 -2.51
N MET A 219 4.09 -13.86 -1.96
CA MET A 219 4.69 -12.59 -1.52
C MET A 219 5.73 -12.82 -0.41
N LEU A 220 5.39 -13.64 0.60
CA LEU A 220 6.31 -13.99 1.69
C LEU A 220 7.55 -14.73 1.17
N ARG A 221 7.38 -15.76 0.34
CA ARG A 221 8.50 -16.58 -0.20
C ARG A 221 9.39 -15.82 -1.16
N GLY A 222 8.77 -15.16 -2.14
CA GLY A 222 9.50 -14.61 -3.27
C GLY A 222 10.48 -13.52 -2.86
N ARG A 223 10.17 -12.79 -1.77
CA ARG A 223 10.95 -11.59 -1.49
C ARG A 223 11.23 -11.28 -0.02
N LEU A 224 10.35 -11.50 0.97
CA LEU A 224 10.75 -11.34 2.38
C LEU A 224 11.85 -12.34 2.79
N VAL A 225 11.83 -13.57 2.27
CA VAL A 225 12.88 -14.57 2.58
C VAL A 225 14.17 -14.32 1.79
N SER A 226 14.11 -13.74 0.59
CA SER A 226 15.31 -13.48 -0.24
C SER A 226 16.31 -12.48 0.37
N TYR A 227 15.89 -11.72 1.38
CA TYR A 227 16.73 -10.72 2.06
C TYR A 227 17.57 -11.30 3.19
N SER A 228 17.56 -12.62 3.41
CA SER A 228 18.53 -13.32 4.27
C SER A 228 19.92 -13.47 3.63
N ASN A 229 20.03 -13.41 2.29
CA ASN A 229 21.21 -13.91 1.59
C ASN A 229 22.21 -12.85 1.09
N ARG A 230 22.01 -11.55 1.37
CA ARG A 230 22.89 -10.48 0.83
C ARG A 230 23.92 -9.87 1.80
N LYS A 231 23.90 -10.17 3.11
CA LYS A 231 24.91 -9.62 4.05
C LYS A 231 25.75 -10.66 4.84
N PHE A 232 25.58 -11.97 4.63
CA PHE A 232 26.42 -12.98 5.28
C PHE A 232 27.65 -13.43 4.45
N LYS A 233 27.92 -12.82 3.29
CA LYS A 233 29.13 -13.13 2.50
C LYS A 233 30.35 -12.23 2.77
N ASN A 234 30.23 -11.22 3.64
CA ASN A 234 31.33 -10.25 3.88
C ASN A 234 31.80 -10.20 5.35
N PHE A 235 31.59 -11.26 6.13
CA PHE A 235 32.32 -11.45 7.38
C PHE A 235 33.18 -12.72 7.26
N ASP A 236 34.19 -12.64 6.39
CA ASP A 236 35.40 -13.43 6.60
C ASP A 236 36.10 -12.82 7.82
N PHE A 237 36.08 -13.56 8.93
CA PHE A 237 36.95 -13.28 10.06
C PHE A 237 38.36 -13.73 9.66
N SER A 238 39.22 -12.77 9.33
CA SER A 238 40.67 -12.89 9.43
C SER A 238 41.13 -12.41 10.79
#